data_AF-A0A967EB37-F1
#
_entry.id   AF-A0A967EB37-F1
#
_cell.length_a   1.000
_cell.length_b   1.000
_cell.length_c   1.000
_cell.angle_alpha   90.00
_cell.angle_beta   90.00
_cell.angle_gamma   90.00
#
_symmetry.space_group_name_H-M   'P 1'
#
loop_
_entity.id
_entity.type
_entity.pdbx_description
1 polymer ?
#
loop_
_entity_poly.entity_id
_entity_poly.type
_entity_poly.pdbx_seq_one_letter_code
_entity_poly.pdbx_strand_id
1 'polypeptide(L)' 'MTPLVGVDEAAEAVGLSKFSLYRLVQQKRVPHYRQGRAVRFDVSELRAVMKREITARDYDSERVPA' A
#
# COMPACT_ATOMS: atom_id res chain seq x y z
N MET A 1 -11.88 1.33 15.70
CA MET A 1 -10.89 2.28 15.14
C MET A 1 -9.57 1.56 15.07
N THR A 2 -9.03 1.34 13.87
CA THR A 2 -7.66 0.85 13.71
C THR A 2 -6.68 2.01 13.97
N PRO A 3 -5.53 1.74 14.61
CA PRO A 3 -4.54 2.78 14.82
C PRO A 3 -3.94 3.22 13.48
N LEU A 4 -3.71 4.53 13.36
CA LEU A 4 -3.00 5.12 12.24
C LEU A 4 -1.50 4.92 12.41
N VAL A 5 -0.91 4.14 11.51
CA VAL A 5 0.50 3.74 11.57
C VAL A 5 1.38 4.61 10.68
N GLY A 6 2.68 4.61 10.96
CA GLY A 6 3.68 5.27 10.11
C GLY A 6 3.93 4.52 8.79
N VAL A 7 4.74 5.11 7.91
CA VAL A 7 5.11 4.47 6.63
C VAL A 7 5.87 3.15 6.83
N ASP A 8 6.64 3.03 7.92
CA ASP A 8 7.46 1.87 8.22
C ASP A 8 6.59 0.67 8.59
N GLU A 9 5.75 0.86 9.61
CA GLU A 9 4.75 -0.12 10.05
C GLU A 9 3.77 -0.48 8.93
N ALA A 10 3.34 0.52 8.12
CA ALA A 10 2.47 0.28 6.98
C ALA A 10 3.14 -0.60 5.92
N ALA A 11 4.40 -0.32 5.59
CA ALA A 11 5.19 -1.07 4.63
C ALA A 11 5.38 -2.52 5.06
N GLU A 12 5.74 -2.76 6.33
CA GLU A 12 5.84 -4.10 6.91
C GLU A 12 4.48 -4.81 6.90
N ALA A 13 3.40 -4.11 7.28
CA ALA A 13 2.07 -4.70 7.35
C ALA A 13 1.53 -5.17 5.99
N VAL A 14 1.96 -4.58 4.87
CA VAL A 14 1.55 -5.01 3.51
C VAL A 14 2.65 -5.70 2.73
N GLY A 15 3.84 -5.89 3.30
CA GLY A 15 4.97 -6.55 2.65
C GLY A 15 5.55 -5.77 1.47
N LEU A 16 5.45 -4.44 1.47
CA LEU A 16 6.02 -3.58 0.44
C LEU A 16 7.22 -2.80 0.97
N SER A 17 8.05 -2.31 0.05
CA SER A 17 9.09 -1.34 0.42
C SER A 17 8.48 0.03 0.73
N LYS A 18 9.11 0.79 1.62
CA LYS A 18 8.74 2.19 1.93
C LYS A 18 8.70 3.04 0.66
N PHE A 19 9.65 2.84 -0.25
CA PHE A 19 9.72 3.54 -1.53
C PHE A 19 8.51 3.25 -2.42
N SER A 20 8.14 1.97 -2.55
CA SER A 20 6.93 1.56 -3.28
C SER A 20 5.68 2.19 -2.66
N LEU A 21 5.58 2.20 -1.33
CA LEU A 21 4.44 2.79 -0.64
C LEU A 21 4.36 4.31 -0.86
N TYR A 22 5.47 5.04 -0.77
CA TYR A 22 5.52 6.46 -1.12
C TYR A 22 5.12 6.73 -2.57
N ARG A 23 5.56 5.90 -3.51
CA ARG A 23 5.17 6.02 -4.92
C ARG A 23 3.66 5.84 -5.10
N LEU A 24 3.05 4.88 -4.41
CA LEU A 24 1.60 4.67 -4.44
C LEU A 24 0.84 5.86 -3.84
N VAL A 25 1.36 6.48 -2.78
CA VAL A 25 0.80 7.71 -2.18
C VAL A 25 0.88 8.87 -3.17
N GLN A 26 2.03 9.08 -3.81
CA GLN A 26 2.20 10.12 -4.82
C GLN A 26 1.25 9.92 -6.02
N GLN A 27 1.05 8.66 -6.42
CA GLN A 27 0.10 8.28 -7.47
C GLN A 27 -1.37 8.29 -7.01
N LYS A 28 -1.64 8.62 -5.73
CA LYS A 28 -2.97 8.60 -5.11
C LYS A 28 -3.70 7.26 -5.24
N ARG A 29 -2.95 6.17 -5.31
CA ARG A 29 -3.48 4.79 -5.42
C ARG A 29 -3.84 4.19 -4.07
N VAL A 30 -3.30 4.72 -2.98
CA VAL A 30 -3.56 4.25 -1.61
C VAL A 30 -4.11 5.37 -0.72
N PRO A 31 -5.04 5.04 0.20
CA PRO A 31 -5.54 5.95 1.20
C PRO A 31 -4.41 6.33 2.16
N HIS A 32 -4.34 7.62 2.47
CA HIS A 32 -3.33 8.18 3.35
C HIS A 32 -3.90 9.39 4.09
N TYR A 33 -3.46 9.56 5.32
CA TYR A 33 -3.89 10.64 6.19
C TYR A 33 -2.70 11.53 6.54
N ARG A 34 -2.88 12.83 6.48
CA ARG A 34 -1.82 13.78 6.87
C ARG A 34 -2.04 14.22 8.30
N GLN A 35 -1.04 14.02 9.14
CA GLN A 35 -0.99 14.52 10.51
C GLN A 35 0.19 15.50 10.60
N GLY A 36 -0.10 16.78 10.33
CA GLY A 36 0.94 17.80 10.15
C GLY A 36 1.82 17.48 8.93
N ARG A 37 3.12 17.29 9.17
CA ARG A 37 4.10 16.91 8.13
C ARG A 37 4.21 15.39 7.91
N ALA A 38 3.65 14.59 8.82
CA ALA A 38 3.73 13.14 8.76
C ALA A 38 2.58 12.55 7.93
N VAL A 39 2.89 11.52 7.14
CA VAL A 39 1.88 10.70 6.45
C VAL A 39 1.61 9.47 7.31
N ARG A 40 0.33 9.19 7.52
CA ARG A 40 -0.20 8.09 8.32
C ARG A 40 -1.10 7.21 7.47
N PHE A 41 -1.18 5.94 7.84
CA PHE A 41 -1.93 4.94 7.09
C PHE A 41 -2.84 4.16 8.03
N ASP A 42 -4.06 3.87 7.57
CA ASP A 42 -4.87 2.82 8.19
C ASP A 42 -4.50 1.48 7.53
N VAL A 43 -4.01 0.54 8.33
CA VAL A 43 -3.56 -0.78 7.84
C VAL A 43 -4.70 -1.56 7.17
N SER A 44 -5.92 -1.46 7.68
CA SER A 44 -7.07 -2.19 7.15
C SER A 44 -7.43 -1.68 5.77
N GLU A 45 -7.46 -0.36 5.59
CA GLU A 45 -7.71 0.26 4.29
C GLU A 45 -6.58 -0.04 3.30
N LEU A 46 -5.32 0.04 3.76
CA LEU A 46 -4.15 -0.28 2.94
C LEU A 46 -4.23 -1.70 2.41
N ARG A 47 -4.53 -2.67 3.29
CA ARG A 47 -4.70 -4.09 2.92
C ARG A 47 -5.87 -4.30 1.98
N ALA A 48 -6.98 -3.60 2.17
CA ALA A 48 -8.14 -3.70 1.28
C ALA A 48 -7.80 -3.23 -0.14
N VAL A 49 -7.04 -2.14 -0.28
CA VAL A 49 -6.56 -1.66 -1.57
C VAL A 49 -5.54 -2.60 -2.18
N MET A 50 -4.57 -3.09 -1.40
CA MET A 50 -3.59 -4.06 -1.89
C MET A 50 -4.25 -5.33 -2.40
N LYS A 51 -5.28 -5.83 -1.70
CA LYS A 51 -6.06 -6.98 -2.15
C LYS A 51 -6.70 -6.71 -3.51
N ARG A 52 -7.26 -5.51 -3.73
CA ARG A 52 -7.80 -5.11 -5.04
C ARG A 52 -6.73 -5.01 -6.12
N GLU A 53 -5.55 -4.47 -5.79
CA GLU A 53 -4.44 -4.35 -6.74
C GLU A 53 -3.82 -5.69 -7.11
N ILE A 54 -3.72 -6.64 -6.16
CA ILE A 54 -3.25 -8.01 -6.41
C ILE A 54 -4.28 -8.74 -7.26
N THR A 55 -5.58 -8.68 -6.94
CA THR A 55 -6.62 -9.25 -7.81
C THR A 55 -6.62 -8.63 -9.22
N ALA A 56 -6.18 -7.38 -9.38
CA ALA A 56 -6.01 -6.75 -10.68
C ALA A 56 -4.67 -7.07 -11.38
N ARG A 57 -3.65 -7.52 -10.64
CA ARG A 57 -2.28 -7.83 -11.13
C ARG A 57 -1.95 -9.32 -11.19
N ASP A 58 -2.75 -10.20 -10.60
CA ASP A 58 -2.69 -11.65 -10.82
C ASP A 58 -2.86 -12.00 -12.31
N TYR A 59 -3.28 -11.06 -13.15
CA TYR A 59 -3.26 -11.17 -14.60
C TYR A 59 -1.87 -11.04 -15.25
N ASP A 60 -0.82 -10.63 -14.53
CA ASP A 60 0.50 -10.34 -15.12
C ASP A 60 1.57 -11.41 -14.86
N SER A 61 1.26 -12.46 -14.08
CA SER A 61 2.25 -13.52 -13.78
C SER A 61 2.15 -14.79 -14.64
N GLU A 62 1.24 -14.86 -15.62
CA GLU A 62 1.17 -15.97 -16.59
C GLU A 62 2.12 -15.82 -17.80
N ARG A 63 3.07 -14.88 -17.79
CA ARG A 63 4.19 -14.93 -18.76
C ARG A 63 5.26 -15.90 -18.30
N VAL A 64 4.99 -17.18 -18.53
CA VAL A 64 5.98 -18.25 -18.62
C VAL A 64 6.88 -17.94 -19.85
N PRO A 65 8.22 -17.84 -19.72
CA PRO A 65 9.07 -17.80 -20.89
C PRO A 65 9.01 -19.18 -21.59
N ALA A 66 8.66 -19.16 -22.87
CA ALA A 66 8.83 -20.28 -23.79
C ALA A 66 10.29 -20.37 -24.26
#